data_AF-A0A967TYQ6-F1
#
_entry.id   AF-A0A967TYQ6-F1
#
_cell.length_a   1.000
_cell.length_b   1.000
_cell.length_c   1.000
_cell.angle_alpha   90.00
_cell.angle_beta   90.00
_cell.angle_gamma   90.00
#
_symmetry.space_group_name_H-M   'P 1'
#
loop_
_entity.id
_entity.type
_entity.pdbx_description
1 polymer ?
#
loop_
_entity_poly.entity_id
_entity_poly.type
_entity_poly.pdbx_seq_one_letter_code
_entity_poly.pdbx_strand_id
1 'polypeptide(L)'
;MTETMILIPGRSSKQGTSLNKGKLKEEYIDVTSILEMNMDDMTRLKLKDGDEVRISNEIGSAVVRCKGRKPDDLPSGVLFIAYGPPSSELMDGDTAGSGMPLSKHMQVKIEKVAA
;
A
#
# COMPACT_ATOMS: atom_id res chain seq x y z
N MET A 1 -4.34 -5.94 16.32
CA MET A 1 -4.87 -7.06 15.51
C MET A 1 -4.11 -7.05 14.21
N THR A 2 -3.66 -8.22 13.78
CA THR A 2 -2.86 -8.39 12.56
C THR A 2 -3.69 -9.19 11.57
N GLU A 3 -3.87 -8.68 10.36
CA GLU A 3 -4.64 -9.32 9.29
C GLU A 3 -3.77 -9.53 8.07
N THR A 4 -3.96 -10.64 7.34
CA THR A 4 -3.18 -10.91 6.13
C THR A 4 -4.00 -10.59 4.89
N MET A 5 -3.46 -9.78 3.99
CA MET A 5 -4.15 -9.27 2.81
C MET A 5 -3.22 -9.27 1.59
N ILE A 6 -3.79 -9.10 0.40
CA ILE A 6 -3.04 -9.01 -0.85
C ILE A 6 -2.82 -7.56 -1.22
N LEU A 7 -1.55 -7.13 -1.30
CA LEU A 7 -1.16 -5.82 -1.76
C LEU A 7 -0.90 -5.81 -3.26
N ILE A 8 -1.57 -4.88 -3.95
CA ILE A 8 -1.36 -4.56 -5.35
C ILE A 8 -0.78 -3.15 -5.47
N PRO A 9 0.54 -3.02 -5.61
CA PRO A 9 1.14 -1.77 -6.04
C PRO A 9 0.80 -1.48 -7.51
N GLY A 10 0.41 -0.25 -7.81
CA GLY A 10 0.01 0.16 -9.15
C GLY A 10 0.35 1.61 -9.46
N ARG A 11 0.06 2.05 -10.68
CA ARG A 11 0.23 3.46 -11.08
C ARG A 11 -1.08 4.19 -10.89
N SER A 12 -1.01 5.47 -10.55
CA SER A 12 -2.15 6.38 -10.55
C SER A 12 -1.78 7.67 -11.29
N SER A 13 -2.77 8.35 -11.87
CA SER A 13 -2.54 9.62 -12.56
C SER A 13 -1.91 10.67 -11.63
N LYS A 14 -2.36 10.72 -10.37
CA LYS A 14 -1.82 11.63 -9.35
C LYS A 14 -0.35 11.34 -9.03
N GLN A 15 0.02 10.06 -8.94
CA GLN A 15 1.41 9.65 -8.72
C GLN A 15 2.29 10.07 -9.90
N GLY A 16 1.81 9.88 -11.13
CA GLY A 16 2.53 10.32 -12.33
C GLY A 16 2.72 11.84 -12.40
N THR A 17 1.68 12.63 -12.07
CA THR A 17 1.79 14.10 -12.10
C THR A 17 2.69 14.64 -10.98
N SER A 18 2.60 14.10 -9.76
CA SER A 18 3.42 14.55 -8.62
C SER A 18 4.88 14.13 -8.77
N LEU A 19 5.14 12.98 -9.41
CA LEU A 19 6.49 12.53 -9.75
C LEU A 19 7.26 13.58 -10.56
N ASN A 20 6.61 14.24 -11.52
CA ASN A 20 7.23 15.28 -12.36
C ASN A 20 7.60 16.54 -11.57
N LYS A 21 6.88 16.83 -10.47
CA LYS A 21 7.21 17.96 -9.58
C LYS A 21 8.39 17.62 -8.66
N GLY A 22 8.56 16.34 -8.33
CA GLY A 22 9.72 15.81 -7.64
C GLY A 22 9.38 14.79 -6.56
N LYS A 23 10.19 13.73 -6.45
CA LYS A 23 9.98 12.61 -5.52
C LYS A 23 10.07 12.97 -4.03
N LEU A 24 10.76 14.07 -3.71
CA LEU A 24 10.93 14.55 -2.34
C LEU A 24 9.88 15.60 -1.96
N LYS A 25 8.94 15.91 -2.85
CA LYS A 25 7.86 16.85 -2.57
C LYS A 25 6.72 16.13 -1.86
N GLU A 26 6.07 16.87 -0.97
CA GLU A 26 4.96 16.39 -0.14
C GLU A 26 3.89 15.66 -0.96
N GLU A 27 3.49 16.21 -2.11
CA GLU A 27 2.47 15.60 -2.97
C GLU A 27 2.84 14.20 -3.49
N TYR A 28 4.11 13.94 -3.80
CA TYR A 28 4.55 12.60 -4.22
C TYR A 28 4.61 11.65 -3.04
N ILE A 29 5.15 12.11 -1.91
CA ILE A 29 5.24 11.34 -0.67
C ILE A 29 3.84 10.94 -0.20
N ASP A 30 2.91 11.90 -0.15
CA ASP A 30 1.52 11.67 0.24
C ASP A 30 0.85 10.61 -0.64
N VAL A 31 0.85 10.80 -1.96
CA VAL A 31 0.19 9.87 -2.89
C VAL A 31 0.79 8.46 -2.83
N THR A 32 2.10 8.32 -2.62
CA THR A 32 2.77 7.02 -2.55
C THR A 32 2.76 6.38 -1.16
N SER A 33 2.21 7.07 -0.16
CA SER A 33 2.09 6.59 1.23
C SER A 33 0.63 6.43 1.67
N ILE A 34 -0.32 6.44 0.72
CA ILE A 34 -1.74 6.16 0.96
C ILE A 34 -2.04 4.72 0.56
N LEU A 35 -2.53 3.94 1.52
CA LEU A 35 -3.04 2.59 1.33
C LEU A 35 -4.55 2.64 1.13
N GLU A 36 -5.00 2.35 -0.08
CA GLU A 36 -6.42 2.21 -0.39
C GLU A 36 -6.92 0.84 0.11
N MET A 37 -8.01 0.87 0.88
CA MET A 37 -8.61 -0.30 1.52
C MET A 37 -10.12 -0.35 1.28
N ASN A 38 -10.68 -1.54 1.14
CA ASN A 38 -12.12 -1.73 1.14
C ASN A 38 -12.73 -1.20 2.46
N MET A 39 -13.82 -0.43 2.36
CA MET A 39 -14.47 0.20 3.54
C MET A 39 -15.06 -0.81 4.55
N ASP A 40 -15.51 -1.98 4.09
CA ASP A 40 -16.02 -3.03 4.98
C ASP A 40 -14.89 -3.68 5.77
N ASP A 41 -13.73 -3.87 5.15
CA ASP A 41 -12.52 -4.32 5.82
C ASP A 41 -12.01 -3.29 6.84
N MET A 42 -12.00 -2.01 6.48
CA MET A 42 -11.66 -0.94 7.43
C MET A 42 -12.59 -0.94 8.64
N THR A 43 -13.90 -1.10 8.41
CA THR A 43 -14.91 -1.18 9.49
C THR A 43 -14.64 -2.38 10.39
N ARG A 44 -14.43 -3.56 9.81
CA ARG A 44 -14.10 -4.81 10.52
C ARG A 44 -12.82 -4.69 11.35
N LEU A 45 -11.81 -4.01 10.81
CA LEU A 45 -10.51 -3.77 11.45
C LEU A 45 -10.48 -2.54 12.36
N LYS A 46 -11.59 -1.79 12.47
CA LYS A 46 -11.72 -0.55 13.25
C LYS A 46 -10.70 0.53 12.83
N LEU A 47 -10.48 0.64 11.53
CA LEU A 47 -9.66 1.66 10.88
C LEU A 47 -10.54 2.79 10.36
N LYS A 48 -9.96 3.99 10.33
CA LYS A 48 -10.55 5.20 9.75
C LYS A 48 -9.61 5.79 8.71
N ASP A 49 -10.15 6.61 7.83
CA ASP A 49 -9.35 7.42 6.91
C ASP A 49 -8.29 8.20 7.69
N GLY A 50 -7.04 8.12 7.24
CA GLY A 50 -5.90 8.78 7.86
C GLY A 50 -5.24 8.00 9.00
N ASP A 51 -5.83 6.90 9.49
CA ASP A 51 -5.15 6.03 10.46
C ASP A 51 -3.86 5.47 9.85
N GLU A 52 -2.79 5.46 10.64
CA GLU A 52 -1.53 4.84 10.25
C GLU A 52 -1.56 3.33 10.49
N VAL A 53 -1.13 2.59 9.47
CA VAL A 53 -0.94 1.15 9.53
C VAL A 53 0.46 0.79 9.08
N ARG A 54 1.03 -0.22 9.72
CA ARG A 54 2.22 -0.91 9.23
C ARG A 54 1.78 -2.00 8.27
N ILE A 55 2.35 -1.98 7.07
CA ILE A 55 2.31 -3.07 6.11
C ILE A 55 3.64 -3.81 6.15
N SER A 56 3.63 -5.13 6.26
CA SER A 56 4.87 -5.92 6.34
C SER A 56 4.77 -7.29 5.70
N ASN A 57 5.90 -7.78 5.20
CA ASN A 57 6.09 -9.16 4.75
C ASN A 57 7.48 -9.65 5.21
N GLU A 58 7.93 -10.79 4.68
CA GLU A 58 9.26 -11.38 4.94
C GLU A 58 10.43 -10.51 4.46
N ILE A 59 10.19 -9.57 3.55
CA ILE A 59 11.22 -8.71 2.96
C ILE A 59 11.42 -7.45 3.77
N GLY A 60 10.33 -6.80 4.17
CA GLY A 60 10.40 -5.51 4.85
C GLY A 60 9.07 -5.04 5.41
N SER A 61 9.03 -3.76 5.78
CA SER A 61 7.83 -3.12 6.32
C SER A 61 7.84 -1.62 6.09
N ALA A 62 6.67 -1.04 5.84
CA ALA A 62 6.49 0.40 5.75
C ALA A 62 5.27 0.86 6.55
N VAL A 63 5.28 2.11 7.01
CA VAL A 63 4.10 2.75 7.63
C VAL A 63 3.44 3.65 6.60
N VAL A 64 2.13 3.50 6.46
CA VAL A 64 1.30 4.19 5.45
C VAL A 64 -0.04 4.60 6.08
N ARG A 65 -0.75 5.54 5.44
CA ARG A 65 -2.06 6.01 5.91
C ARG A 65 -3.19 5.36 5.14
N CYS A 66 -4.24 4.95 5.83
CA CYS A 66 -5.39 4.30 5.21
C CYS A 66 -6.31 5.29 4.50
N LYS A 67 -6.89 4.86 3.38
CA LYS A 67 -7.98 5.55 2.70
C LYS A 67 -9.04 4.55 2.22
N GLY A 68 -10.28 4.75 2.65
CA GLY A 68 -11.41 3.90 2.28
C GLY A 68 -11.80 4.02 0.81
N ARG A 69 -12.10 2.87 0.20
CA ARG A 69 -12.68 2.71 -1.13
C ARG A 69 -13.97 1.91 -1.05
N LYS A 70 -14.92 2.25 -1.92
CA LYS A 70 -16.19 1.53 -2.03
C LYS A 70 -15.93 0.05 -2.37
N PRO A 71 -16.74 -0.89 -1.86
CA PRO A 71 -16.56 -2.30 -2.16
C PRO A 71 -16.59 -2.65 -3.65
N ASP A 72 -17.34 -1.91 -4.46
CA ASP A 72 -17.40 -2.08 -5.93
C ASP A 72 -16.10 -1.65 -6.64
N ASP A 73 -15.30 -0.76 -6.02
CA ASP A 73 -14.04 -0.26 -6.59
C ASP A 73 -12.84 -1.14 -6.18
N LEU A 74 -12.89 -1.72 -4.97
CA LEU A 74 -11.77 -2.46 -4.39
C LEU A 74 -12.32 -3.67 -3.60
N PRO A 75 -12.06 -4.91 -4.05
CA PRO A 75 -12.54 -6.12 -3.38
C PRO A 75 -12.00 -6.26 -1.95
N SER A 76 -12.78 -6.91 -1.08
CA SER A 76 -12.33 -7.24 0.27
C SER A 76 -11.11 -8.17 0.24
N GLY A 77 -10.18 -7.97 1.18
CA GLY A 77 -8.91 -8.70 1.25
C GLY A 77 -7.83 -8.18 0.29
N VAL A 78 -8.15 -7.21 -0.56
CA VAL A 78 -7.23 -6.60 -1.53
C VAL A 78 -6.95 -5.16 -1.15
N LEU A 79 -5.67 -4.78 -1.23
CA LEU A 79 -5.16 -3.46 -0.94
C LEU A 79 -4.53 -2.88 -2.18
N PHE A 80 -4.63 -1.56 -2.34
CA PHE A 80 -3.96 -0.85 -3.41
C PHE A 80 -3.06 0.26 -2.85
N ILE A 81 -1.87 0.40 -3.43
CA ILE A 81 -0.97 1.53 -3.14
C ILE A 81 -0.35 2.00 -4.44
N ALA A 82 -0.20 3.32 -4.60
CA ALA A 82 0.56 3.83 -5.73
C ALA A 82 2.06 3.48 -5.57
N TYR A 83 2.71 3.03 -6.63
CA TYR A 83 4.14 2.70 -6.61
C TYR A 83 4.98 3.86 -6.07
N GLY A 84 5.79 3.55 -5.06
CA GLY A 84 6.76 4.45 -4.44
C GLY A 84 7.56 3.74 -3.34
N PRO A 85 8.37 4.48 -2.57
CA PRO A 85 9.28 3.90 -1.58
C PRO A 85 8.60 2.90 -0.62
N PRO A 86 7.41 3.18 -0.03
CA PRO A 86 6.75 2.22 0.87
C PRO A 86 6.44 0.87 0.23
N SER A 87 6.00 0.87 -1.04
CA SER A 87 5.73 -0.38 -1.76
C SER A 87 7.01 -1.10 -2.19
N SER A 88 8.08 -0.35 -2.47
CA SER A 88 9.37 -0.91 -2.88
C SER A 88 10.09 -1.64 -1.74
N GLU A 89 9.88 -1.21 -0.50
CA GLU A 89 10.45 -1.87 0.70
C GLU A 89 9.91 -3.29 0.93
N LEU A 90 8.82 -3.67 0.25
CA LEU A 90 8.20 -4.99 0.34
C LEU A 90 8.57 -5.92 -0.83
N MET A 91 9.29 -5.42 -1.83
CA MET A 91 9.59 -6.18 -3.05
C MET A 91 10.81 -7.07 -2.85
N ASP A 92 10.64 -8.37 -3.09
CA ASP A 92 11.74 -9.34 -3.07
C ASP A 92 12.77 -9.03 -4.17
N GLY A 93 14.04 -9.36 -3.90
CA GLY A 93 15.13 -9.30 -4.87
C GLY A 93 15.14 -10.49 -5.84
N ASP A 94 14.45 -11.60 -5.55
CA ASP A 94 14.34 -12.70 -6.52
C ASP A 94 13.53 -12.28 -7.75
N THR A 95 14.08 -12.57 -8.92
CA THR A 95 13.50 -12.24 -10.22
C THR A 95 13.07 -13.48 -11.02
N ALA A 96 13.24 -14.69 -10.47
CA ALA A 96 12.98 -15.96 -11.14
C ALA A 96 13.65 -16.07 -12.53
N GLY A 97 14.83 -15.46 -12.70
CA GLY A 97 15.58 -15.44 -13.96
C GLY A 97 15.00 -14.52 -15.05
N SER A 98 13.95 -13.76 -14.77
CA SER A 98 13.32 -12.84 -15.73
C SER A 98 13.91 -11.42 -15.73
N GLY A 99 14.70 -11.08 -14.71
CA GLY A 99 15.16 -9.71 -14.46
C GLY A 99 14.10 -8.78 -13.85
N MET A 100 12.89 -9.28 -13.59
CA MET A 100 11.80 -8.52 -12.95
C MET A 100 11.42 -9.15 -11.61
N PRO A 101 11.47 -8.41 -10.49
CA PRO A 101 11.03 -8.93 -9.19
C PRO A 101 9.51 -9.01 -9.07
N LEU A 102 9.04 -9.82 -8.12
CA LEU A 102 7.64 -9.85 -7.71
C LEU A 102 7.27 -8.50 -7.08
N SER A 103 6.47 -7.72 -7.82
CA SER A 103 6.11 -6.33 -7.48
C SER A 103 4.61 -6.11 -7.33
N LYS A 104 3.82 -7.19 -7.37
CA LYS A 104 2.36 -7.23 -7.26
C LYS A 104 1.94 -8.54 -6.61
N HIS A 105 0.69 -8.57 -6.14
CA HIS A 105 0.12 -9.73 -5.45
C HIS A 105 0.97 -10.15 -4.25
N MET A 106 1.51 -9.17 -3.53
CA MET A 106 2.35 -9.43 -2.37
C MET A 106 1.46 -9.71 -1.18
N GLN A 107 1.68 -10.82 -0.48
CA GLN A 107 0.98 -11.09 0.76
C GLN A 107 1.58 -10.24 1.87
N VAL A 108 0.76 -9.42 2.52
CA VAL A 108 1.21 -8.50 3.57
C VAL A 108 0.36 -8.64 4.82
N LYS A 109 0.99 -8.44 5.97
CA LYS A 109 0.33 -8.27 7.26
C LYS A 109 0.04 -6.79 7.47
N ILE A 110 -1.17 -6.49 7.94
CA ILE A 110 -1.64 -5.14 8.27
C ILE A 110 -1.82 -5.02 9.78
N GLU A 111 -1.19 -4.00 10.35
CA GLU A 111 -1.24 -3.72 11.79
C GLU A 111 -1.47 -2.23 12.01
N LYS A 112 -2.48 -1.87 12.83
CA LYS A 112 -2.66 -0.49 13.25
C LYS A 112 -1.46 -0.02 14.07
N VAL A 113 -0.88 1.12 13.72
CA VAL A 113 0.14 1.77 14.53
C VAL A 113 -0.59 2.44 15.70
N ALA A 114 -0.23 2.10 16.93
CA ALA A 114 -0.78 2.75 18.11
C ALA A 114 -0.31 4.21 18.15
N ALA A 115 -1.23 5.12 18.50
CA ALA A 115 -0.88 6.48 18.86
C ALA A 115 -0.19 6.52 20.23
#